data_AF-A0A328A202-F1
#
_entry.id   AF-A0A328A202-F1
#
_cell.length_a   1.000
_cell.length_b   1.000
_cell.length_c   1.000
_cell.angle_alpha   90.00
_cell.angle_beta   90.00
_cell.angle_gamma   90.00
#
_symmetry.space_group_name_H-M   'P 1'
#
loop_
_entity.id
_entity.type
_entity.pdbx_description
1 polymer ?
#
loop_
_entity_poly.entity_id
_entity_poly.type
_entity_poly.pdbx_seq_one_letter_code
_entity_poly.pdbx_strand_id
1 'polypeptide(L)'
;MKQFLLKGLLITIVIGILEYLLILLASGLRLFFKYKININTDMIINHLTHVAKHPIKQAIMLSQSDKPIYLIVAVGLAIYVLFSYMKASYKSKKDGWEVDESTGYHGTARFAKQNEIEKDKNFWVKSQNQILKEFEKSLKG
;
A
#
# COMPACT_ATOMS: atom_id res chain seq x y z
N MET A 1 -10.05 -15.27 -6.62
CA MET A 1 -9.14 -14.96 -7.74
C MET A 1 -9.27 -13.53 -8.24
N LYS A 2 -10.44 -13.06 -8.73
CA LYS A 2 -10.60 -11.68 -9.26
C LYS A 2 -10.12 -10.56 -8.34
N GLN A 3 -10.41 -10.63 -7.02
CA GLN A 3 -9.98 -9.60 -6.07
C GLN A 3 -8.47 -9.55 -5.84
N PHE A 4 -7.77 -10.69 -5.90
CA PHE A 4 -6.31 -10.73 -5.76
C PHE A 4 -5.63 -10.16 -7.02
N LEU A 5 -6.16 -10.45 -8.21
CA LEU A 5 -5.67 -9.88 -9.47
C LEU A 5 -5.88 -8.36 -9.51
N LEU A 6 -7.04 -7.87 -9.06
CA LEU A 6 -7.31 -6.43 -9.00
C LEU A 6 -6.37 -5.71 -8.03
N LYS A 7 -6.12 -6.30 -6.85
CA LYS A 7 -5.16 -5.76 -5.87
C LYS A 7 -3.73 -5.75 -6.41
N GLY A 8 -3.30 -6.83 -7.09
CA GLY A 8 -2.00 -6.89 -7.74
C GLY A 8 -1.84 -5.80 -8.80
N LEU A 9 -2.85 -5.63 -9.66
CA LEU A 9 -2.87 -4.59 -10.69
C LEU A 9 -2.76 -3.18 -10.09
N LEU A 10 -3.50 -2.90 -9.02
CA LEU A 10 -3.42 -1.61 -8.31
C LEU A 10 -2.02 -1.35 -7.76
N ILE A 11 -1.38 -2.36 -7.16
CA ILE A 11 0.00 -2.22 -6.65
C ILE A 11 0.96 -1.91 -7.79
N THR A 12 0.86 -2.62 -8.91
CA THR A 12 1.71 -2.38 -10.07
C THR A 12 1.53 -0.96 -10.64
N ILE A 13 0.29 -0.46 -10.69
CA ILE A 13 0.01 0.91 -11.11
C ILE A 13 0.66 1.93 -10.16
N VAL A 14 0.51 1.74 -8.85
CA VAL A 14 1.11 2.62 -7.84
C VAL A 14 2.63 2.63 -7.95
N ILE A 15 3.26 1.46 -8.09
CA ILE A 15 4.71 1.36 -8.31
C ILE A 15 5.11 2.09 -9.58
N GLY A 16 4.38 1.90 -10.69
CA GLY A 16 4.64 2.58 -11.96
C GLY A 16 4.57 4.10 -11.87
N ILE A 17 3.59 4.64 -11.14
CA ILE A 17 3.45 6.08 -10.90
C ILE A 17 4.63 6.60 -10.07
N LEU A 18 5.00 5.89 -9.00
CA LEU A 18 6.10 6.30 -8.13
C LEU A 18 7.45 6.23 -8.85
N GLU A 19 7.69 5.19 -9.65
CA GLU A 19 8.87 5.07 -10.52
C GLU A 19 8.93 6.22 -11.55
N TYR A 20 7.81 6.57 -12.16
CA TYR A 20 7.75 7.69 -13.10
C TYR A 20 8.15 9.02 -12.41
N LEU A 21 7.63 9.28 -11.22
CA LEU A 21 8.03 10.45 -10.44
C LEU A 21 9.51 10.41 -10.05
N LEU A 22 10.03 9.23 -9.69
CA LEU A 22 11.44 9.03 -9.38
C LEU A 22 12.34 9.34 -10.58
N ILE A 23 11.96 8.92 -11.79
CA ILE A 23 12.70 9.21 -13.03
C ILE A 23 12.75 10.72 -13.29
N LEU A 24 11.63 11.42 -13.12
CA LEU A 24 11.59 12.89 -13.28
C LEU A 24 12.50 13.58 -12.27
N LEU A 25 12.43 13.18 -11.01
CA LEU A 25 13.22 13.75 -9.93
C LEU A 25 14.72 13.45 -10.11
N ALA A 26 15.09 12.22 -10.45
CA ALA A 26 16.46 11.82 -10.71
C ALA A 26 17.05 12.55 -11.92
N SER A 27 16.28 12.72 -13.00
CA SER A 27 16.71 13.46 -14.18
C SER A 27 16.86 14.95 -13.89
N GLY A 28 15.91 15.54 -13.15
CA GLY A 28 15.99 16.93 -12.70
C GLY A 28 17.20 17.19 -11.81
N LEU A 29 17.48 16.32 -10.85
CA LEU A 29 18.69 16.39 -10.01
C LEU A 29 19.96 16.26 -10.85
N ARG A 30 20.00 15.35 -11.83
CA ARG A 30 21.15 15.21 -12.72
C ARG A 30 21.41 16.47 -13.53
N LEU A 31 20.35 17.09 -14.05
CA LEU A 31 20.44 18.38 -14.75
C LEU A 31 20.98 19.47 -13.82
N PHE A 32 20.45 19.55 -12.60
CA PHE A 32 20.91 20.50 -11.58
C PHE A 32 22.39 20.31 -11.25
N PHE A 33 22.86 19.07 -11.03
CA PHE A 33 24.27 18.80 -10.76
C PHE A 33 25.18 19.11 -11.96
N LYS A 34 24.68 18.94 -13.19
CA LYS A 34 25.45 19.20 -14.41
C LYS A 34 25.64 20.69 -14.68
N TYR A 35 24.58 21.49 -14.53
CA TYR A 35 24.60 22.92 -14.91
C TYR A 35 24.72 23.88 -13.71
N LYS A 36 24.45 23.40 -12.49
CA LYS A 36 24.55 24.16 -11.23
C LYS A 36 23.90 25.55 -11.35
N ILE A 37 24.72 26.60 -11.38
CA ILE A 37 24.32 28.02 -11.37
C ILE A 37 23.92 28.51 -12.77
N ASN A 38 24.37 27.83 -13.84
CA ASN A 38 24.08 28.21 -15.22
C ASN A 38 22.75 27.64 -15.73
N ILE A 39 21.87 27.22 -14.83
CA ILE A 39 20.60 26.59 -15.19
C ILE A 39 19.57 27.66 -15.54
N ASN A 40 19.01 27.59 -16.75
CA ASN A 40 17.89 28.44 -17.17
C ASN A 40 16.57 27.68 -17.01
N THR A 41 15.48 28.38 -16.70
CA THR A 41 14.12 27.85 -16.59
C THR A 41 13.69 27.12 -17.85
N ASP A 42 14.01 27.66 -19.03
CA ASP A 42 13.67 27.01 -20.31
C ASP A 42 14.39 25.68 -20.48
N MET A 43 15.65 25.57 -20.00
CA MET A 43 16.38 24.32 -20.02
C MET A 43 15.74 23.27 -19.12
N ILE A 44 15.25 23.68 -17.95
CA ILE A 44 14.57 22.78 -17.00
C ILE A 44 13.27 22.26 -17.62
N ILE A 45 12.43 23.16 -18.14
CA ILE A 45 11.14 22.79 -18.73
C ILE A 45 11.35 21.88 -19.96
N ASN A 46 12.26 22.24 -20.85
CA ASN A 46 12.55 21.41 -22.04
C ASN A 46 13.12 20.04 -21.66
N HIS A 47 13.96 19.98 -20.63
CA HIS A 47 14.50 18.70 -20.17
C HIS A 47 13.43 17.83 -19.51
N LEU A 48 12.64 18.37 -18.59
CA LEU A 48 11.59 17.61 -17.90
C LEU A 48 10.48 17.16 -18.85
N THR A 49 10.09 18.00 -19.82
CA THR A 49 9.12 17.60 -20.85
C THR A 49 9.66 16.50 -21.75
N HIS A 50 10.95 16.54 -22.11
CA HIS A 50 11.59 15.45 -22.85
C HIS A 50 11.63 14.14 -22.04
N VAL A 51 11.96 14.22 -20.75
CA VAL A 51 11.97 13.07 -19.84
C VAL A 51 10.56 12.48 -19.68
N ALA A 52 9.56 13.34 -19.48
CA ALA A 52 8.15 12.97 -19.36
C ALA A 52 7.62 12.24 -20.60
N LYS A 53 8.06 12.63 -21.81
CA LYS A 53 7.66 11.98 -23.07
C LYS A 53 8.35 10.64 -23.31
N HIS A 54 9.48 10.36 -22.66
CA HIS A 54 10.28 9.15 -22.90
C HIS A 54 10.74 8.45 -21.61
N PRO A 55 9.83 8.13 -20.67
CA PRO A 55 10.21 7.65 -19.33
C PRO A 55 10.99 6.34 -19.36
N ILE A 56 10.63 5.40 -20.24
CA ILE A 56 11.30 4.10 -20.38
C ILE A 56 12.76 4.28 -20.81
N LYS A 57 13.00 5.14 -21.82
CA LYS A 57 14.35 5.42 -22.31
C LYS A 57 15.20 6.06 -21.20
N GLN A 58 14.61 6.96 -20.42
CA GLN A 58 15.31 7.63 -19.32
C GLN A 58 15.62 6.67 -18.17
N ALA A 59 14.71 5.74 -17.84
CA ALA A 59 14.98 4.70 -16.86
C ALA A 59 16.21 3.84 -17.24
N ILE A 60 16.31 3.44 -18.50
CA ILE A 60 17.47 2.69 -19.02
C ILE A 60 18.75 3.54 -18.95
N MET A 61 18.68 4.81 -19.33
CA MET A 61 19.84 5.71 -19.25
C MET A 61 20.29 6.00 -17.82
N LEU A 62 19.35 6.03 -16.86
CA LEU A 62 19.65 6.23 -15.45
C LEU A 62 20.24 4.95 -14.83
N SER A 63 19.75 3.77 -15.22
CA SER A 63 20.29 2.49 -14.73
C SER A 63 21.70 2.17 -15.25
N GLN A 64 22.02 2.65 -16.46
CA GLN A 64 23.36 2.51 -17.06
C GLN A 64 24.34 3.62 -16.65
N SER A 65 23.91 4.60 -15.85
CA SER A 65 24.78 5.70 -15.44
C SER A 65 25.73 5.29 -14.31
N ASP A 66 26.94 5.86 -14.28
CA ASP A 66 27.99 5.56 -13.28
C ASP A 66 27.56 5.76 -11.81
N LYS A 67 26.45 6.46 -11.57
CA LYS A 67 25.89 6.69 -10.24
C LYS A 67 24.67 5.80 -10.04
N PRO A 68 24.78 4.67 -9.32
CA PRO A 68 23.70 3.71 -9.14
C PRO A 68 22.59 4.19 -8.19
N ILE A 69 22.57 5.48 -7.80
CA ILE A 69 21.62 6.05 -6.85
C ILE A 69 20.19 5.80 -7.31
N TYR A 70 19.91 5.95 -8.62
CA TYR A 70 18.59 5.65 -9.17
C TYR A 70 18.17 4.21 -8.91
N LEU A 71 19.04 3.23 -9.18
CA LEU A 71 18.76 1.81 -8.97
C LEU A 71 18.51 1.48 -7.49
N ILE A 72 19.33 2.04 -6.59
CA ILE A 72 19.17 1.81 -5.14
C ILE A 72 17.82 2.33 -4.66
N VAL A 73 17.44 3.53 -5.10
CA VAL A 73 16.16 4.15 -4.70
C VAL A 73 14.98 3.42 -5.34
N ALA A 74 15.07 3.01 -6.61
CA ALA A 74 14.04 2.25 -7.32
C ALA A 74 13.76 0.89 -6.64
N VAL A 75 14.82 0.15 -6.32
CA VAL A 75 14.69 -1.13 -5.58
C VAL A 75 14.13 -0.90 -4.19
N GLY A 76 14.61 0.11 -3.46
CA GLY A 76 14.11 0.48 -2.14
C GLY A 76 12.63 0.85 -2.15
N LEU A 77 12.19 1.59 -3.17
CA LEU A 77 10.79 1.97 -3.39
C LEU A 77 9.91 0.73 -3.61
N ALA A 78 10.33 -0.19 -4.48
CA ALA A 78 9.60 -1.43 -4.72
C ALA A 78 9.46 -2.28 -3.44
N ILE A 79 10.53 -2.43 -2.67
CA ILE A 79 10.53 -3.13 -1.38
C ILE A 79 9.59 -2.44 -0.38
N TYR A 80 9.65 -1.10 -0.29
CA TYR A 80 8.82 -0.33 0.63
C TYR A 80 7.33 -0.48 0.32
N VAL A 81 6.94 -0.41 -0.95
CA VAL A 81 5.54 -0.59 -1.37
C VAL A 81 5.06 -2.00 -1.04
N LEU A 82 5.87 -3.03 -1.33
CA LEU A 82 5.54 -4.42 -1.00
C LEU A 82 5.42 -4.63 0.51
N PHE A 83 6.38 -4.12 1.30
CA PHE A 83 6.35 -4.21 2.76
C PHE A 83 5.11 -3.52 3.34
N SER A 84 4.80 -2.31 2.87
CA SER A 84 3.63 -1.55 3.30
C SER A 84 2.33 -2.29 2.99
N TYR A 85 2.25 -2.90 1.81
CA TYR A 85 1.12 -3.74 1.42
C TYR A 85 0.97 -4.97 2.33
N MET A 86 2.06 -5.70 2.58
CA MET A 86 2.04 -6.87 3.46
C MET A 86 1.62 -6.50 4.89
N LYS A 87 2.14 -5.39 5.43
CA LYS A 87 1.80 -4.87 6.76
C LYS A 87 0.32 -4.49 6.85
N ALA A 88 -0.22 -3.81 5.84
CA ALA A 88 -1.64 -3.46 5.78
C ALA A 88 -2.54 -4.71 5.71
N SER A 89 -2.15 -5.70 4.89
CA SER A 89 -2.89 -6.96 4.81
C SER A 89 -2.82 -7.78 6.10
N TYR A 90 -1.77 -7.64 6.91
CA TYR A 90 -1.65 -8.31 8.20
C TYR A 90 -2.51 -7.63 9.27
N LYS A 91 -2.59 -6.29 9.28
CA LYS A 91 -3.49 -5.55 10.17
C LYS A 91 -4.97 -5.85 9.89
N SER A 92 -5.39 -5.90 8.63
CA SER A 92 -6.78 -6.22 8.26
C SER A 92 -7.23 -7.63 8.69
N LYS A 93 -6.32 -8.57 8.96
CA LYS A 93 -6.67 -9.89 9.51
C LYS A 93 -6.84 -9.90 11.03
N LYS A 94 -6.45 -8.82 11.72
CA LYS A 94 -6.57 -8.67 13.17
C LYS A 94 -7.84 -7.96 13.63
N ASP A 95 -8.77 -7.64 12.71
CA ASP A 95 -10.09 -7.07 13.02
C ASP A 95 -11.04 -8.09 13.70
N GLY A 96 -10.60 -8.70 14.80
CA GLY A 96 -11.49 -9.06 15.89
C GLY A 96 -11.34 -7.97 16.93
N TRP A 97 -12.45 -7.33 17.32
CA TRP A 97 -12.57 -6.28 18.34
C TRP A 97 -11.28 -6.07 19.17
N GLU A 98 -10.43 -5.13 18.76
CA GLU A 98 -9.30 -4.68 19.55
C GLU A 98 -9.85 -3.81 20.68
N VAL A 99 -10.42 -4.44 21.71
CA VAL A 99 -10.56 -3.78 23.01
C VAL A 99 -9.16 -3.68 23.56
N ASP A 100 -8.66 -2.46 23.67
CA ASP A 100 -7.35 -2.16 24.24
C ASP A 100 -7.21 -2.84 25.61
N GLU A 101 -6.39 -3.89 25.68
CA GLU A 101 -6.19 -4.67 26.89
C GLU A 101 -5.60 -3.81 28.03
N SER A 102 -5.04 -2.63 27.69
CA SER A 102 -4.33 -1.76 28.62
C SER A 102 -5.20 -0.73 29.34
N THR A 103 -6.41 -0.41 28.84
CA THR A 103 -7.20 0.72 29.35
C THR A 103 -8.61 0.39 29.82
N GLY A 104 -9.08 -0.86 29.66
CA GLY A 104 -10.47 -1.24 29.89
C GLY A 104 -10.80 -2.08 31.14
N TYR A 105 -9.85 -2.38 32.02
CA TYR A 105 -10.04 -3.40 33.07
C TYR A 105 -9.73 -2.93 34.49
N HIS A 106 -10.72 -3.07 35.38
CA HIS A 106 -10.52 -3.06 36.83
C HIS A 106 -10.49 -4.52 37.32
N GLY A 107 -9.31 -5.01 37.70
CA GLY A 107 -9.10 -6.38 38.20
C GLY A 107 -8.91 -7.44 37.10
N THR A 108 -9.28 -8.69 37.37
CA THR A 108 -9.19 -9.83 36.42
C THR A 108 -10.36 -9.92 35.44
N ALA A 109 -11.33 -9.00 35.54
CA ALA A 109 -12.47 -8.94 34.65
C ALA A 109 -11.99 -8.47 33.27
N ARG A 110 -12.04 -9.37 32.29
CA ARG A 110 -11.76 -9.08 30.88
C ARG A 110 -12.95 -9.43 30.01
N PHE A 111 -13.09 -8.75 28.87
CA PHE A 111 -14.07 -9.19 27.87
C PHE A 111 -13.70 -10.60 27.39
N ALA A 112 -14.71 -11.46 27.26
CA ALA A 112 -14.53 -12.82 26.79
C ALA A 112 -14.02 -12.79 25.34
N LYS A 113 -12.97 -13.56 25.06
CA LYS A 113 -12.47 -13.73 23.70
C LYS A 113 -13.49 -14.54 22.91
N GLN A 114 -13.56 -14.32 21.60
CA GLN A 114 -14.56 -14.98 20.75
C GLN A 114 -14.51 -16.51 20.85
N ASN A 115 -13.30 -17.08 20.99
CA ASN A 115 -13.10 -18.52 21.21
C ASN A 115 -13.59 -19.03 22.57
N GLU A 116 -13.73 -18.17 23.57
CA GLU A 116 -14.28 -18.50 24.89
C GLU A 116 -15.81 -18.54 24.85
N ILE A 117 -16.42 -17.63 24.08
CA ILE A 117 -17.87 -17.59 23.86
C ILE A 117 -18.34 -18.80 23.04
N GLU A 118 -17.55 -19.23 22.06
CA GLU A 118 -17.85 -20.38 21.19
C GLU A 118 -17.72 -21.74 21.90
N LYS A 119 -16.86 -21.83 22.92
CA LYS A 119 -16.51 -23.09 23.58
C LYS A 119 -17.64 -23.67 24.42
N ASP A 120 -18.45 -22.81 25.03
CA ASP A 120 -19.49 -23.22 25.97
C ASP A 120 -20.79 -23.70 25.30
N LYS A 121 -20.86 -23.72 23.95
CA LYS A 121 -22.05 -24.11 23.14
C LYS A 121 -23.37 -23.40 23.48
N ASN A 122 -23.35 -22.46 24.42
CA ASN A 122 -24.50 -21.66 24.84
C ASN A 122 -24.83 -20.55 23.83
N PHE A 123 -23.89 -20.20 22.96
CA PHE A 123 -24.04 -19.13 21.98
C PHE A 123 -23.90 -19.64 20.55
N TRP A 124 -24.80 -19.19 19.69
CA TRP A 124 -24.80 -19.53 18.27
C TRP A 124 -24.04 -18.46 17.49
N VAL A 125 -22.86 -18.81 16.98
CA VAL A 125 -22.12 -17.91 16.08
C VAL A 125 -22.67 -18.10 14.67
N LYS A 126 -23.45 -17.12 14.21
CA LYS A 126 -24.01 -17.07 12.86
C LYS A 126 -23.52 -15.81 12.16
N SER A 127 -23.29 -15.91 10.86
CA SER A 127 -23.00 -14.71 10.05
C SER A 127 -24.22 -13.80 9.99
N GLN A 128 -24.02 -12.49 9.84
CA GLN A 128 -25.10 -11.50 9.73
C GLN A 128 -26.15 -11.89 8.68
N ASN A 129 -25.70 -12.43 7.54
CA ASN A 129 -26.58 -12.89 6.46
C ASN A 129 -27.47 -14.09 6.86
N GLN A 130 -26.97 -14.98 7.73
CA GLN A 130 -27.77 -16.10 8.25
C GLN A 130 -28.81 -15.61 9.24
N ILE A 131 -28.45 -14.68 10.13
CA ILE A 131 -29.38 -14.05 11.08
C ILE A 131 -30.49 -13.31 10.33
N LEU A 132 -30.13 -12.51 9.32
CA LEU A 132 -31.11 -11.77 8.52
C LEU A 132 -32.08 -12.70 7.79
N LYS A 133 -31.60 -13.79 7.18
CA LYS A 133 -32.46 -14.78 6.51
C LYS A 133 -33.40 -15.50 7.47
N GLU A 134 -32.93 -15.86 8.66
CA GLU A 134 -33.77 -16.49 9.69
C GLU A 134 -34.83 -15.52 10.20
N PHE A 135 -34.48 -14.25 10.40
CA PHE A 135 -35.41 -13.20 10.78
C PHE A 135 -36.48 -12.97 9.71
N GLU A 136 -36.09 -12.78 8.44
CA GLU A 136 -37.03 -12.65 7.32
C GLU A 136 -37.97 -13.87 7.18
N LYS A 137 -37.45 -15.07 7.46
CA LYS A 137 -38.26 -16.31 7.45
C LYS A 137 -39.27 -16.33 8.61
N SER A 138 -38.90 -15.81 9.78
CA SER A 138 -39.82 -15.70 10.93
C SER A 138 -40.95 -14.68 10.71
N LEU A 139 -40.71 -13.64 9.91
CA LEU A 139 -41.71 -12.62 9.56
C LEU A 139 -42.74 -13.10 8.51
N LYS A 140 -42.42 -14.17 7.78
CA LYS A 140 -43.31 -14.80 6.79
C LYS A 140 -44.13 -15.95 7.39
N GLY A 141 -44.19 -16.02 8.72
CA GLY A 141 -45.08 -16.91 9.45
C GLY A 141 -46.54 -16.63 9.10
#